data_AF-A0A436CFF9-F1
#
_entry.id   AF-A0A436CFF9-F1
#
_cell.length_a   1.000
_cell.length_b   1.000
_cell.length_c   1.000
_cell.angle_alpha   90.00
_cell.angle_beta   90.00
_cell.angle_gamma   90.00
#
_symmetry.space_group_name_H-M   'P 1'
#
loop_
_entity.id
_entity.type
_entity.pdbx_description
1 polymer ?
#
loop_
_entity_poly.entity_id
_entity_poly.type
_entity_poly.pdbx_seq_one_letter_code
_entity_poly.pdbx_strand_id
1 'polypeptide(L)'
;GSIGAIARLVAAGAGLALVPRLAVTDALARGDIVEMRWPGQMRTAPLVMIWRRRRVQLPALKQLLTAARDTLVPALQPAKAGSGLESSNRSKALFANNS
;
A
#
# COMPACT_ATOMS: atom_id res chain seq x y z
N GLY A 1 11.71 -11.85 16.38
CA GLY A 1 10.50 -12.26 15.62
C GLY A 1 10.74 -12.05 14.14
N SER A 2 10.09 -12.82 13.26
CA SER A 2 10.29 -12.74 11.81
C SER A 2 8.95 -12.54 11.08
N ILE A 3 8.90 -11.59 10.15
CA ILE A 3 7.71 -11.35 9.31
C ILE A 3 7.39 -12.58 8.45
N GLY A 4 8.42 -13.31 7.98
CA GLY A 4 8.19 -14.56 7.24
C GLY A 4 7.50 -15.63 8.09
N ALA A 5 7.76 -15.65 9.40
CA ALA A 5 7.03 -16.55 10.31
C ALA A 5 5.57 -16.12 10.47
N ILE A 6 5.30 -14.81 10.55
CA ILE A 6 3.93 -14.27 10.56
C ILE A 6 3.18 -14.69 9.29
N ALA A 7 3.79 -14.52 8.11
CA ALA A 7 3.18 -14.90 6.83
C ALA A 7 2.81 -16.39 6.80
N ARG A 8 3.68 -17.28 7.29
CA ARG A 8 3.38 -18.71 7.38
C ARG A 8 2.24 -19.03 8.34
N LEU A 9 2.16 -18.35 9.48
CA LEU A 9 1.05 -18.51 10.42
C LEU A 9 -0.28 -18.05 9.82
N VAL A 10 -0.28 -16.92 9.10
CA VAL A 10 -1.47 -16.43 8.39
C VAL A 10 -1.90 -17.42 7.30
N ALA A 11 -0.96 -17.93 6.50
CA ALA A 11 -1.23 -18.94 5.48
C ALA A 11 -1.79 -20.25 6.08
N ALA A 12 -1.37 -20.60 7.30
CA ALA A 12 -1.91 -21.74 8.04
C ALA A 12 -3.27 -21.47 8.71
N GLY A 13 -3.88 -20.30 8.50
CA GLY A 13 -5.18 -19.94 9.06
C GLY A 13 -5.16 -19.46 10.51
N ALA A 14 -3.99 -19.13 11.06
CA ALA A 14 -3.88 -18.67 12.46
C ALA A 14 -4.47 -17.26 12.70
N GLY A 15 -4.87 -16.53 11.65
CA GLY A 15 -5.54 -15.24 11.76
C GLY A 15 -5.09 -14.24 10.69
N LEU A 16 -5.22 -12.94 11.02
CA LEU A 16 -4.84 -11.81 10.17
C LEU A 16 -3.66 -11.05 10.77
N ALA A 17 -2.84 -10.43 9.92
CA ALA A 17 -1.70 -9.63 10.35
C ALA A 17 -1.51 -8.37 9.49
N LEU A 18 -1.05 -7.28 10.12
CA LEU A 18 -0.56 -6.08 9.43
C LEU A 18 0.95 -6.17 9.29
N VAL A 19 1.42 -6.20 8.04
CA VAL A 19 2.84 -6.34 7.72
C VAL A 19 3.22 -5.39 6.57
N PRO A 20 4.48 -4.95 6.48
CA PRO A 20 4.96 -4.23 5.30
C PRO A 20 4.77 -5.09 4.05
N ARG A 21 4.09 -4.56 3.03
CA ARG A 21 3.81 -5.29 1.79
C ARG A 21 5.07 -5.84 1.12
N LEU A 22 6.17 -5.06 1.15
CA LEU A 22 7.51 -5.47 0.71
C LEU A 22 7.93 -6.85 1.25
N ALA A 23 7.67 -7.12 2.53
CA ALA A 23 8.14 -8.32 3.22
C ALA A 23 7.31 -9.58 2.89
N VAL A 24 6.19 -9.43 2.19
CA VAL A 24 5.29 -10.54 1.84
C VAL A 24 4.98 -10.63 0.34
N THR A 25 5.71 -9.88 -0.49
CA THR A 25 5.55 -9.86 -1.96
C THR A 25 5.57 -11.26 -2.55
N ASP A 26 6.51 -12.11 -2.13
CA ASP A 26 6.63 -13.47 -2.66
C ASP A 26 5.47 -14.38 -2.23
N ALA A 27 5.00 -14.23 -0.98
CA ALA A 27 3.85 -15.00 -0.48
C ALA A 27 2.56 -14.59 -1.19
N LEU A 28 2.40 -13.29 -1.49
CA LEU A 28 1.31 -12.79 -2.33
C LEU A 28 1.42 -13.31 -3.76
N ALA A 29 2.62 -13.33 -4.34
CA ALA A 29 2.85 -13.81 -5.71
C ALA A 29 2.56 -15.32 -5.88
N ARG A 30 2.85 -16.12 -4.84
CA ARG A 30 2.49 -17.55 -4.80
C ARG A 30 1.02 -17.81 -4.51
N GLY A 31 0.30 -16.81 -3.96
CA GLY A 31 -1.08 -16.97 -3.53
C GLY A 31 -1.24 -17.65 -2.17
N ASP A 32 -0.18 -17.75 -1.38
CA ASP A 32 -0.20 -18.35 -0.03
C ASP A 32 -1.06 -17.52 0.95
N ILE A 33 -1.13 -16.22 0.70
CA ILE A 33 -1.93 -15.25 1.46
C ILE A 33 -2.58 -14.26 0.50
N VAL A 34 -3.66 -13.63 0.94
CA VAL A 34 -4.37 -12.59 0.18
C VAL A 34 -4.29 -11.24 0.90
N GLU A 35 -4.16 -10.16 0.14
CA GLU A 35 -4.18 -8.80 0.68
C GLU A 35 -5.63 -8.33 0.87
N MET A 36 -5.95 -7.82 2.05
CA MET A 36 -7.25 -7.23 2.36
C MET A 36 -7.15 -5.70 2.34
N ARG A 37 -8.15 -5.02 1.75
CA ARG A 37 -8.22 -3.56 1.78
C ARG A 37 -8.35 -3.07 3.23
N TRP A 38 -7.50 -2.12 3.60
CA TRP A 38 -7.58 -1.48 4.90
C TRP A 38 -8.90 -0.69 5.02
N PRO A 39 -9.68 -0.86 6.11
CA PRO A 39 -10.90 -0.11 6.32
C PRO A 39 -10.58 1.31 6.77
N GLY A 40 -10.19 2.18 5.83
CA GLY A 40 -9.95 3.60 6.07
C GLY A 40 -8.70 4.15 5.39
N GLN A 41 -8.30 5.36 5.79
CA GLN A 41 -7.06 5.97 5.30
C GLN A 41 -5.85 5.21 5.85
N MET A 42 -5.12 4.58 4.95
CA MET A 42 -3.89 3.88 5.27
C MET A 42 -2.75 4.89 5.41
N ARG A 43 -2.06 4.89 6.56
CA ARG A 43 -0.80 5.63 6.73
C ARG A 43 0.36 4.71 6.41
N THR A 44 1.08 5.03 5.34
CA THR A 44 2.32 4.32 4.98
C THR A 44 3.44 4.74 5.92
N ALA A 45 4.18 3.78 6.46
CA ALA A 45 5.39 4.06 7.21
C ALA A 45 6.50 4.49 6.22
N PRO A 46 7.24 5.59 6.49
CA PRO A 46 8.31 6.03 5.60
C PRO A 46 9.46 5.01 5.59
N LEU A 47 9.97 4.71 4.41
CA LEU A 47 11.20 3.94 4.24
C LEU A 47 12.37 4.92 4.05
N VAL A 48 13.33 4.88 4.97
CA VAL A 48 14.50 5.76 4.96
C VAL A 48 15.79 4.98 4.78
N MET A 49 16.71 5.52 3.99
CA MET A 49 18.07 5.01 3.85
C MET A 49 19.03 5.89 4.64
N ILE A 50 19.82 5.31 5.53
CA ILE A 50 20.77 6.03 6.38
C ILE A 50 22.17 5.49 6.10
N TRP A 51 23.15 6.39 5.92
CA TRP A 51 24.55 6.04 5.71
C TRP A 51 25.47 7.00 6.45
N ARG A 52 26.71 6.55 6.74
CA ARG A 52 27.73 7.42 7.35
C ARG A 52 28.34 8.35 6.31
N ARG A 53 28.44 9.63 6.66
CA ARG A 53 29.17 10.61 5.86
C ARG A 53 30.67 10.30 5.91
N ARG A 54 31.31 10.20 4.74
CA ARG A 54 32.77 10.13 4.58
C ARG A 54 33.23 11.33 3.75
N ARG A 55 34.50 11.75 3.90
CA ARG A 55 35.09 12.87 3.14
C ARG A 55 35.08 12.60 1.63
N VAL A 56 35.22 11.34 1.23
CA VAL A 56 35.07 10.89 -0.16
C VAL A 56 33.86 9.96 -0.23
N GLN A 57 32.88 10.31 -1.07
CA GLN A 57 31.73 9.47 -1.30
C GLN A 57 32.12 8.33 -2.24
N LEU A 58 32.04 7.09 -1.75
CA LEU A 58 32.38 5.92 -2.54
C LEU A 58 31.44 5.80 -3.75
N PRO A 59 31.94 5.70 -5.00
CA PRO A 59 31.10 5.60 -6.19
C PRO A 59 30.08 4.44 -6.11
N ALA A 60 30.50 3.31 -5.57
CA ALA A 60 29.62 2.15 -5.32
C ALA A 60 28.44 2.47 -4.39
N LEU A 61 28.65 3.33 -3.37
CA LEU A 61 27.56 3.77 -2.49
C LEU A 61 26.55 4.64 -3.25
N LYS A 62 27.02 5.54 -4.14
CA LYS A 62 26.10 6.31 -5.00
C LYS A 62 25.24 5.37 -5.83
N GLN A 63 25.87 4.41 -6.51
CA GLN A 63 25.17 3.45 -7.36
C GLN A 63 24.16 2.62 -6.56
N LEU A 64 24.54 2.12 -5.39
CA LEU A 64 23.63 1.38 -4.51
C LEU A 64 22.42 2.22 -4.09
N LEU A 65 22.64 3.46 -3.65
CA LEU A 65 21.55 4.35 -3.22
C LEU A 65 20.62 4.71 -4.38
N THR A 66 21.14 4.86 -5.60
CA THR A 66 20.31 5.07 -6.79
C THR A 66 19.49 3.82 -7.10
N ALA A 67 20.13 2.66 -7.24
CA ALA A 67 19.43 1.41 -7.54
C ALA A 67 18.36 1.06 -6.48
N ALA A 68 18.66 1.29 -5.20
CA ALA A 68 17.71 1.07 -4.12
C ALA A 68 16.50 2.01 -4.22
N ARG A 69 16.69 3.29 -4.57
CA ARG A 69 15.57 4.21 -4.80
C ARG A 69 14.71 3.73 -5.96
N ASP A 70 15.32 3.38 -7.08
CA ASP A 70 14.58 2.94 -8.27
C ASP A 70 13.78 1.64 -8.01
N THR A 71 14.32 0.75 -7.18
CA THR A 71 13.68 -0.54 -6.85
C THR A 71 12.62 -0.42 -5.74
N LEU A 72 12.84 0.47 -4.77
CA LEU A 72 12.01 0.57 -3.56
C LEU A 72 10.97 1.70 -3.64
N VAL A 73 10.92 2.47 -4.73
CA VAL A 73 9.78 3.36 -5.01
C VAL A 73 8.52 2.49 -5.08
N PRO A 74 7.54 2.73 -4.19
CA PRO A 74 6.29 1.98 -4.26
C PRO A 74 5.68 2.22 -5.65
N ALA A 75 5.29 1.14 -6.33
CA ALA A 75 4.37 1.28 -7.45
C ALA A 75 3.12 1.95 -6.90
N LEU A 76 2.93 3.25 -7.22
CA LEU A 76 1.64 3.91 -7.13
C LEU A 76 0.71 3.06 -7.98
N GLN A 77 -0.05 2.17 -7.35
CA GLN A 77 -1.16 1.51 -8.04
C GLN A 77 -2.01 2.66 -8.61
N PRO A 78 -2.26 2.71 -9.94
CA PRO A 78 -3.25 3.62 -10.44
C PRO A 78 -4.55 3.23 -9.74
N ALA A 79 -5.17 4.19 -9.06
CA ALA A 79 -6.54 4.04 -8.62
C ALA A 79 -7.37 3.76 -9.89
N LYS A 80 -7.61 2.48 -10.19
CA LYS A 80 -8.40 2.11 -11.35
C LYS A 80 -9.84 2.44 -11.04
N ALA A 81 -10.21 3.63 -11.52
CA ALA A 81 -11.48 4.10 -12.05
C ALA A 81 -12.72 3.24 -11.80
N GLY A 82 -13.76 3.91 -11.30
CA GLY A 82 -15.12 3.70 -11.77
C GLY A 82 -16.05 2.95 -10.83
N SER A 83 -16.62 3.65 -9.86
CA SER A 83 -18.05 3.48 -9.60
C SER A 83 -18.63 4.85 -9.24
N GLY A 84 -18.98 5.61 -10.28
CA GLY A 84 -19.90 6.73 -10.14
C GLY A 84 -21.23 6.16 -9.64
N LEU A 85 -21.50 6.32 -8.36
CA LEU A 85 -22.85 6.27 -7.84
C LEU A 85 -23.40 7.69 -7.95
N GLU A 86 -24.12 7.89 -9.05
CA GLU A 86 -25.13 8.92 -9.24
C GLU A 86 -25.82 9.26 -7.90
N SER A 87 -25.47 10.40 -7.34
CA SER A 87 -26.25 11.02 -6.27
C SER A 87 -27.49 11.60 -6.93
N SER A 88 -28.61 10.89 -6.81
CA SER A 88 -29.92 11.33 -7.28
C SER A 88 -30.33 12.62 -6.55
N ASN A 89 -29.88 13.76 -7.06
CA ASN A 89 -30.38 15.06 -6.67
C ASN A 89 -31.73 15.28 -7.37
N ARG A 90 -32.80 14.74 -6.81
CA ARG A 90 -34.17 15.09 -7.19
C ARG A 90 -34.79 15.96 -6.11
N SER A 91 -34.18 17.12 -5.87
CA SER A 91 -34.86 18.25 -5.22
C SER A 91 -35.75 18.92 -6.27
N LYS A 92 -36.93 18.34 -6.55
CA LYS A 92 -37.99 19.02 -7.31
C LYS A 92 -38.99 19.58 -6.31
N ALA A 93 -38.72 20.80 -5.85
CA ALA A 93 -39.69 21.64 -5.18
C ALA A 93 -40.80 21.97 -6.19
N LEU A 94 -41.90 21.23 -6.16
CA LEU A 94 -43.15 21.54 -6.84
C LEU A 94 -44.29 20.82 -6.09
N PHE A 95 -44.66 21.33 -4.91
CA PHE A 95 -46.03 21.15 -4.45
C PHE A 95 -46.80 22.43 -4.78
N ALA A 96 -47.91 22.19 -5.46
CA ALA A 96 -48.76 23.14 -6.11
C ALA A 96 -49.56 23.99 -5.11
N ASN A 97 -49.90 25.18 -5.59
CA ASN A 97 -51.00 26.01 -5.14
C ASN A 97 -52.34 25.35 -5.49
N ASN A 98 -53.20 25.18 -4.49
CA ASN A 98 -54.66 25.01 -4.58
C ASN A 98 -55.22 25.04 -3.14
N SER A 99 -56.19 25.87 -2.74
CA SER A 99 -57.17 26.73 -3.42
C SER A 99 -57.51 27.94 -2.53
#